data_AF-A0A966PN07-F1
#
_entry.id   AF-A0A966PN07-F1
#
_cell.length_a   1.000
_cell.length_b   1.000
_cell.length_c   1.000
_cell.angle_alpha   90.00
_cell.angle_beta   90.00
_cell.angle_gamma   90.00
#
_symmetry.space_group_name_H-M   'P 1'
#
loop_
_entity.id
_entity.type
_entity.pdbx_description
1 polymer ?
#
loop_
_entity_poly.entity_id
_entity_poly.type
_entity_poly.pdbx_seq_one_letter_code
_entity_poly.pdbx_strand_id
1 'polypeptide(L)'
;MRRRGTPYFIVLAVTTWVTRHFWWPSNFVVAFDTGTYSAPNWILGKRAFLDGRLPLINDNIFGGVPHLGNPQTGVLSPLRWLSYLFDPTRGLNMLAASHLLILGFGMVFLARRLGMSRLAATSVGIVTVL
;
A
#
# COMPACT_ATOMS: atom_id res chain seq x y z
N MET A 1 3.52 -33.08 -7.93
CA MET A 1 2.90 -32.17 -6.93
C MET A 1 3.32 -30.68 -6.99
N ARG A 2 4.25 -30.24 -7.87
CA ARG A 2 4.93 -28.92 -7.80
C ARG A 2 4.24 -27.71 -8.50
N ARG A 3 3.04 -27.84 -9.08
CA ARG A 3 2.46 -26.82 -10.00
C ARG A 3 1.32 -25.94 -9.45
N ARG A 4 0.99 -25.98 -8.15
CA ARG A 4 -0.11 -25.16 -7.58
C ARG A 4 0.26 -23.68 -7.40
N GLY A 5 1.54 -23.35 -7.18
CA GLY A 5 2.00 -21.99 -6.88
C GLY A 5 2.34 -21.11 -8.09
N THR A 6 2.43 -21.66 -9.31
CA THR A 6 2.95 -20.95 -10.50
C THR A 6 2.28 -19.60 -10.78
N PRO A 7 0.94 -19.44 -10.70
CA PRO A 7 0.29 -18.14 -10.91
C PRO A 7 0.76 -17.06 -9.94
N TYR A 8 0.90 -17.40 -8.65
CA TYR A 8 1.33 -16.46 -7.62
C TYR A 8 2.78 -16.01 -7.84
N PHE A 9 3.68 -16.91 -8.24
CA PHE A 9 5.06 -16.54 -8.55
C PHE A 9 5.16 -15.59 -9.74
N ILE A 10 4.39 -15.84 -10.81
CA ILE A 10 4.40 -14.97 -11.99
C ILE A 10 3.86 -13.58 -11.63
N VAL A 11 2.71 -13.53 -10.94
CA VAL A 11 2.10 -12.27 -10.53
C VAL A 11 3.00 -11.52 -9.55
N LEU A 12 3.62 -12.20 -8.59
CA LEU A 12 4.64 -11.60 -7.71
C LEU A 12 5.77 -10.93 -8.51
N ALA A 13 6.34 -11.64 -9.48
CA ALA A 13 7.45 -11.11 -10.28
C ALA A 13 7.02 -9.89 -11.10
N VAL A 14 5.85 -9.95 -11.75
CA VAL A 14 5.31 -8.85 -12.54
C VAL A 14 4.98 -7.66 -11.64
N THR A 15 4.24 -7.84 -10.55
CA THR A 15 3.89 -6.75 -9.64
C THR A 15 5.12 -6.12 -9.01
N THR A 16 6.12 -6.91 -8.60
CA THR A 16 7.39 -6.38 -8.07
C THR A 16 8.13 -5.55 -9.12
N TRP A 17 8.14 -6.00 -10.38
CA TRP A 17 8.73 -5.26 -11.48
C TRP A 17 7.98 -3.96 -11.78
N VAL A 18 6.65 -3.98 -11.83
CA VAL A 18 5.81 -2.77 -12.02
C VAL A 18 6.06 -1.77 -10.89
N THR A 19 6.13 -2.28 -9.66
CA THR A 19 6.30 -1.45 -8.45
C THR A 19 7.76 -1.10 -8.15
N ARG A 20 8.73 -1.45 -9.00
CA ARG A 20 10.19 -1.25 -8.77
C ARG A 20 10.56 0.15 -8.30
N HIS A 21 9.92 1.18 -8.88
CA HIS A 21 10.18 2.59 -8.55
C HIS A 21 9.69 2.98 -7.15
N PHE A 22 8.73 2.25 -6.60
CA PHE A 22 8.23 2.46 -5.24
C PHE A 22 9.10 1.78 -4.16
N TRP A 23 9.90 0.78 -4.52
CA TRP A 23 10.80 0.11 -3.57
C TRP A 23 12.06 0.91 -3.28
N TRP A 24 12.55 1.64 -4.28
CA TRP A 24 13.73 2.51 -4.19
C TRP A 24 13.41 3.93 -4.68
N PRO A 25 12.52 4.66 -3.99
CA PRO A 25 12.18 6.01 -4.40
C PRO A 25 13.32 6.98 -4.10
N SER A 26 13.73 7.79 -5.08
CA SER A 26 14.62 8.94 -4.85
C SER A 26 13.86 10.19 -4.43
N ASN A 27 12.58 10.29 -4.80
CA ASN A 27 11.65 11.38 -4.49
C ASN A 27 10.22 10.82 -4.33
N PHE A 28 9.25 11.66 -3.96
CA PHE A 28 7.84 11.28 -4.03
C PHE A 28 7.46 10.92 -5.47
N VAL A 29 7.00 9.68 -5.69
CA VAL A 29 6.61 9.20 -7.02
C VAL A 29 5.33 9.91 -7.51
N VAL A 30 4.48 10.35 -6.58
CA VAL A 30 3.29 11.20 -6.86
C VAL A 30 3.51 12.54 -6.15
N ALA A 31 3.93 13.57 -6.88
CA ALA A 31 4.62 14.71 -6.24
C ALA A 31 3.73 15.64 -5.40
N PHE A 32 2.58 16.09 -5.93
CA PHE A 32 1.82 17.19 -5.31
C PHE A 32 1.10 16.74 -4.03
N ASP A 33 0.05 15.91 -4.14
CA ASP A 33 -0.75 15.49 -2.98
C ASP A 33 0.05 14.68 -1.96
N THR A 34 1.09 13.96 -2.40
CA THR A 34 1.95 13.24 -1.45
C THR A 34 2.77 14.20 -0.62
N GLY A 35 3.35 15.22 -1.25
CA GLY A 35 4.17 16.22 -0.56
C GLY A 35 3.36 17.17 0.32
N THR A 36 2.20 17.62 -0.15
CA THR A 36 1.42 18.67 0.51
C THR A 36 0.39 18.15 1.51
N TYR A 37 -0.12 16.92 1.31
CA TYR A 37 -1.20 16.39 2.13
C TYR A 37 -0.87 15.05 2.78
N SER A 38 -0.43 14.05 2.01
CA SER A 38 -0.26 12.69 2.52
C SER A 38 0.95 12.57 3.46
N ALA A 39 2.09 13.19 3.12
CA ALA A 39 3.29 13.15 3.95
C ALA A 39 3.10 13.88 5.29
N PRO A 40 2.51 15.09 5.36
CA PRO A 40 2.20 15.72 6.66
C PRO A 40 1.28 14.88 7.53
N ASN A 41 0.20 14.32 6.97
CA ASN A 41 -0.71 13.44 7.72
C ASN A 41 0.00 12.17 8.17
N TRP A 42 0.85 11.59 7.32
CA TRP A 42 1.64 10.42 7.66
C TRP A 42 2.63 10.72 8.80
N ILE A 43 3.28 11.89 8.82
CA ILE A 43 4.21 12.31 9.88
C ILE A 43 3.46 12.45 11.21
N LEU A 44 2.27 13.05 11.19
CA LEU A 44 1.43 13.16 12.38
C LEU A 44 1.03 11.77 12.92
N GLY A 45 0.61 10.87 12.03
CA GLY A 45 0.29 9.49 12.39
C GLY A 45 1.49 8.72 12.95
N LYS A 46 2.68 8.87 12.34
CA LYS A 46 3.92 8.26 12.82
C LYS A 46 4.28 8.74 14.23
N ARG A 47 4.22 10.05 14.48
CA ARG A 47 4.50 10.61 15.82
C ARG A 47 3.56 10.03 16.86
N ALA A 48 2.26 10.04 16.58
CA ALA A 48 1.27 9.46 17.48
C ALA A 48 1.50 7.96 17.73
N PHE A 49 1.78 7.19 16.68
CA PHE A 49 2.09 5.76 16.80
C PHE A 49 3.31 5.48 17.68
N LEU A 50 4.39 6.24 17.49
CA LEU A 50 5.61 6.12 18.31
C LEU A 50 5.38 6.54 19.77
N ASP A 51 4.48 7.50 20.01
CA ASP A 51 4.04 7.92 21.34
C ASP A 51 3.03 6.94 21.98
N GLY A 52 2.66 5.85 21.30
CA GLY A 52 1.66 4.89 21.77
C GLY A 52 0.22 5.45 21.85
N ARG A 53 -0.07 6.53 21.13
CA ARG A 53 -1.38 7.20 21.12
C ARG A 53 -2.07 7.12 19.77
N LEU A 54 -3.39 7.20 19.78
CA LEU A 54 -4.18 7.35 18.56
C LEU A 54 -4.34 8.84 18.22
N PRO A 55 -4.01 9.27 16.99
CA PRO A 55 -4.21 10.65 16.57
C PRO A 55 -5.69 10.89 16.24
N LEU A 56 -6.43 11.40 17.22
CA LEU A 56 -7.87 11.67 17.07
C LEU A 56 -8.12 12.88 16.16
N ILE A 57 -7.44 14.00 16.43
CA ILE A 57 -7.58 15.27 15.72
C ILE A 57 -6.23 15.67 15.10
N ASN A 58 -6.27 16.31 13.94
CA ASN A 58 -5.14 17.01 13.34
C ASN A 58 -5.38 18.51 13.42
N ASP A 59 -4.72 19.16 14.37
CA ASP A 59 -4.84 20.60 14.63
C ASP A 59 -4.03 21.47 13.66
N ASN A 60 -3.23 20.86 12.78
CA ASN A 60 -2.32 21.59 11.88
C ASN A 60 -3.01 22.09 10.61
N ILE A 61 -4.26 21.70 10.36
CA ILE A 61 -5.02 22.07 9.15
C ILE A 61 -6.46 22.41 9.52
N PHE A 62 -7.03 23.38 8.77
CA PHE A 62 -8.44 23.78 8.84
C PHE A 62 -8.98 24.06 10.27
N GLY A 63 -8.12 24.48 11.21
CA GLY A 63 -8.52 24.74 12.60
C GLY A 63 -8.85 23.50 13.42
N GLY A 64 -8.47 22.30 12.96
CA GLY A 64 -8.74 21.03 13.61
C GLY A 64 -9.69 20.14 12.79
N VAL A 65 -9.20 18.97 12.37
CA VAL A 65 -10.01 17.98 11.64
C VAL A 65 -9.89 16.59 12.24
N PRO A 66 -10.92 15.74 12.15
CA PRO A 66 -10.86 14.36 12.66
C PRO A 66 -9.84 13.54 11.87
N HIS A 67 -8.67 13.31 12.44
CA HIS A 67 -7.59 12.56 11.79
C HIS A 67 -7.85 11.05 11.82
N LEU A 68 -8.37 10.55 12.95
CA LEU A 68 -8.78 9.15 13.08
C LEU A 68 -9.96 8.82 12.15
N GLY A 69 -10.91 9.75 12.04
CA GLY A 69 -12.09 9.60 11.18
C GLY A 69 -11.81 9.85 9.69
N ASN A 70 -10.61 10.32 9.34
CA ASN A 70 -10.25 10.60 7.96
C ASN A 70 -9.71 9.32 7.28
N PRO A 71 -10.42 8.75 6.29
CA PRO A 71 -9.99 7.52 5.63
C PRO A 71 -8.68 7.70 4.83
N GLN A 72 -8.36 8.92 4.38
CA GLN A 72 -7.14 9.19 3.62
C GLN A 72 -5.87 9.02 4.48
N THR A 73 -5.96 9.23 5.79
CA THR A 73 -4.83 9.02 6.72
C THR A 73 -4.53 7.54 6.87
N GLY A 74 -5.53 6.67 6.70
CA GLY A 74 -5.41 5.22 6.85
C GLY A 74 -4.77 4.81 8.17
N VAL A 75 -4.92 5.60 9.23
CA VAL A 75 -4.14 5.47 10.47
C VAL A 75 -4.44 4.18 11.25
N LEU A 76 -5.55 3.51 10.93
CA LEU A 76 -5.92 2.22 11.50
C LEU A 76 -5.46 1.02 10.66
N SER A 77 -4.84 1.26 9.50
CA SER A 77 -4.36 0.17 8.65
C SER A 77 -3.05 -0.42 9.20
N PRO A 78 -2.95 -1.76 9.38
CA PRO A 78 -1.71 -2.40 9.78
C PRO A 78 -0.54 -2.12 8.81
N LEU A 79 -0.84 -2.01 7.51
CA LEU A 79 0.18 -1.66 6.51
C LEU A 79 0.69 -0.23 6.71
N ARG A 80 -0.18 0.69 7.16
CA ARG A 80 0.23 2.05 7.51
C ARG A 80 1.19 2.04 8.70
N TRP A 81 0.94 1.21 9.71
CA TRP A 81 1.85 1.08 10.86
C TRP A 81 3.23 0.56 10.45
N LEU A 82 3.26 -0.47 9.60
CA LEU A 82 4.53 -0.98 9.04
C LEU A 82 5.28 0.11 8.25
N SER A 83 4.54 0.99 7.54
CA SER A 83 5.18 2.08 6.81
C SER A 83 5.92 3.06 7.74
N TYR A 84 5.46 3.26 8.99
CA TYR A 84 6.07 4.19 9.94
C TYR A 84 7.51 3.85 10.34
N LEU A 85 7.97 2.62 10.07
CA LEU A 85 9.36 2.20 10.28
C LEU A 85 10.35 2.88 9.32
N PHE A 86 9.87 3.51 8.26
CA PHE A 86 10.69 4.17 7.24
C PHE A 86 10.58 5.70 7.32
N ASP A 87 11.26 6.43 6.44
CA ASP A 87 11.01 7.85 6.18
C ASP A 87 9.70 8.05 5.39
N PRO A 88 9.13 9.28 5.34
CA PRO A 88 7.83 9.51 4.68
C PRO A 88 7.83 9.11 3.21
N THR A 89 8.91 9.40 2.48
CA THR A 89 9.03 9.08 1.06
C THR A 89 9.02 7.59 0.86
N ARG A 90 9.90 6.85 1.55
CA ARG A 90 9.98 5.40 1.41
C ARG A 90 8.76 4.69 1.97
N GLY A 91 8.26 5.11 3.13
CA GLY A 91 7.10 4.51 3.79
C GLY A 91 5.84 4.59 2.94
N LEU A 92 5.52 5.76 2.38
CA LEU A 92 4.34 5.95 1.53
C LEU A 92 4.46 5.18 0.20
N ASN A 93 5.64 5.14 -0.40
CA ASN A 93 5.85 4.37 -1.62
C ASN A 93 5.78 2.85 -1.37
N MET A 94 6.41 2.35 -0.31
CA MET A 94 6.31 0.94 0.09
C MET A 94 4.87 0.55 0.44
N LEU A 95 4.10 1.45 1.04
CA LEU A 95 2.67 1.25 1.31
C LEU A 95 1.91 1.03 0.01
N ALA A 96 2.13 1.86 -1.01
CA ALA A 96 1.50 1.71 -2.33
C ALA A 96 1.89 0.38 -3.00
N ALA A 97 3.19 0.06 -3.01
CA ALA A 97 3.68 -1.20 -3.57
C ALA A 97 3.08 -2.44 -2.88
N SER A 98 2.95 -2.39 -1.55
CA SER A 98 2.36 -3.47 -0.75
C SER A 98 0.88 -3.69 -1.09
N HIS A 99 0.12 -2.63 -1.32
CA HIS A 99 -1.29 -2.76 -1.75
C HIS A 99 -1.41 -3.38 -3.13
N LEU A 100 -0.54 -3.03 -4.08
CA LEU A 100 -0.54 -3.65 -5.41
C LEU A 100 -0.17 -5.14 -5.36
N LEU A 101 0.76 -5.53 -4.48
CA LEU A 101 1.05 -6.94 -4.23
C LEU A 101 -0.17 -7.67 -3.66
N ILE A 102 -0.81 -7.11 -2.63
CA ILE A 102 -2.01 -7.71 -2.03
C ILE A 102 -3.14 -7.82 -3.07
N LEU A 103 -3.32 -6.80 -3.91
CA LEU A 103 -4.31 -6.78 -4.98
C LEU A 103 -4.05 -7.90 -6.00
N GLY A 104 -2.84 -7.98 -6.55
CA GLY A 104 -2.47 -9.01 -7.53
C GLY A 104 -2.64 -10.43 -6.96
N PHE A 105 -2.14 -10.67 -5.75
CA PHE A 105 -2.29 -11.97 -5.08
C PHE A 105 -3.75 -12.29 -4.74
N GLY A 106 -4.50 -11.31 -4.25
CA GLY A 106 -5.92 -11.44 -3.92
C GLY A 106 -6.75 -11.81 -5.15
N MET A 107 -6.45 -11.21 -6.29
CA MET A 107 -7.12 -11.53 -7.56
C MET A 107 -6.80 -12.93 -8.06
N VAL A 108 -5.54 -13.37 -7.96
CA VAL A 108 -5.20 -14.77 -8.25
C VAL A 108 -5.97 -15.70 -7.30
N PHE A 109 -5.95 -15.43 -6.00
CA PHE A 109 -6.64 -16.24 -5.00
C PHE A 109 -8.15 -16.34 -5.29
N LEU A 110 -8.80 -15.23 -5.58
CA LEU A 110 -10.21 -15.17 -5.93
C LEU A 110 -10.50 -15.95 -7.21
N ALA A 111 -9.74 -15.73 -8.29
CA ALA A 111 -9.91 -16.47 -9.54
C ALA A 111 -9.74 -17.99 -9.35
N ARG A 112 -8.79 -18.40 -8.50
CA ARG A 112 -8.61 -19.81 -8.15
C ARG A 112 -9.78 -20.37 -7.34
N ARG A 113 -10.37 -19.59 -6.42
CA ARG A 113 -11.56 -19.97 -5.65
C ARG A 113 -12.81 -20.09 -6.52
N LEU A 114 -12.91 -19.29 -7.57
CA LEU A 114 -13.99 -19.34 -8.57
C LEU A 114 -13.82 -20.45 -9.61
N GLY A 115 -12.82 -21.33 -9.47
CA GLY A 115 -12.62 -22.48 -10.36
C GLY A 115 -11.98 -22.16 -11.71
N MET A 116 -11.48 -20.94 -11.92
CA MET A 116 -10.83 -20.56 -13.18
C MET A 116 -9.57 -21.40 -13.44
N SER A 117 -9.13 -21.46 -14.70
CA SER A 117 -7.86 -22.11 -15.06
C SER A 117 -6.66 -21.34 -14.48
N ARG A 118 -5.48 -21.95 -14.48
CA ARG A 118 -4.26 -21.28 -13.98
C ARG A 118 -3.88 -20.08 -14.83
N LEU A 119 -4.02 -20.23 -16.15
CA LEU A 119 -3.71 -19.17 -17.11
C LEU A 119 -4.65 -17.98 -16.90
N ALA A 120 -5.96 -18.24 -16.77
CA ALA A 120 -6.94 -17.21 -16.47
C ALA A 120 -6.63 -16.49 -15.14
N ALA A 121 -6.32 -17.23 -14.08
CA ALA A 121 -5.97 -16.62 -12.78
C ALA A 121 -4.69 -15.76 -12.85
N THR A 122 -3.67 -16.19 -13.58
CA THR A 122 -2.46 -15.40 -13.82
C THR A 122 -2.78 -14.12 -14.62
N SER A 123 -3.55 -14.24 -15.70
CA SER A 123 -3.92 -13.10 -16.54
C SER A 123 -4.70 -12.04 -15.76
N VAL A 124 -5.68 -12.45 -14.95
CA VAL A 124 -6.44 -11.51 -14.10
C VAL A 124 -5.50 -10.81 -13.11
N GLY A 125 -4.63 -11.57 -12.42
CA GLY A 125 -3.67 -10.99 -11.48
C GLY A 125 -2.72 -9.98 -12.11
N ILE A 126 -2.25 -10.23 -13.35
CA ILE A 126 -1.39 -9.30 -14.11
C ILE A 126 -2.18 -8.08 -14.56
N VAL A 127 -3.34 -8.25 -15.18
CA VAL A 127 -4.13 -7.14 -15.74
C VAL A 127 -4.58 -6.17 -14.65
N THR A 128 -4.84 -6.64 -13.43
CA THR A 128 -5.26 -5.76 -12.32
C THR A 128 -4.11 -4.92 -11.73
N VAL A 129 -2.85 -5.29 -11.96
CA VAL A 129 -1.68 -4.58 -11.39
C VAL A 129 -0.86 -3.80 -12.41
N LEU A 130 -1.22 -3.87 -13.70
CA LEU A 130 -0.67 -3.07 -14.79
C LEU A 130 -1.41 -1.73 -14.90
#